data_AF-A0A8T7GBZ8-F1
#
_entry.id   AF-A0A8T7GBZ8-F1
#
_cell.length_a   1.000
_cell.length_b   1.000
_cell.length_c   1.000
_cell.angle_alpha   90.00
_cell.angle_beta   90.00
_cell.angle_gamma   90.00
#
_symmetry.space_group_name_H-M   'P 1'
#
loop_
_entity.id
_entity.type
_entity.pdbx_description
1 polymer ?
#
loop_
_entity_poly.entity_id
_entity_poly.type
_entity_poly.pdbx_seq_one_letter_code
_entity_poly.pdbx_strand_id
1 'polypeptide(L)'
;MTLRNLVLKDEYRSDRDDLILEFLAPCLSNCSQFDRSIEFVTAKSVTAILDGFQNIVDKEVKIRIVTGHRFNSEDLGLLTKILDDIKKNRQSYKENSADFETYDVLKKIIQTEKLQIKIAIPRSDNSGGFFAENVGIFKDLEGNSVVFRGMSNETFSNNKNFESIDVFTSWKEKSRTETKIRNFEELWNDTTSNVRVYDIQTALKNKLLRYNFRIT
;
A
#
# COMPACT_ATOMS: atom_id res chain seq x y z
N MET A 1 21.40 -8.25 0.00
CA MET A 1 21.80 -7.02 0.72
C MET A 1 20.66 -6.68 1.68
N THR A 2 20.96 -6.14 2.85
CA THR A 2 19.95 -5.89 3.91
C THR A 2 19.50 -4.45 3.88
N LEU A 3 18.38 -4.12 4.52
CA LEU A 3 17.93 -2.72 4.65
C LEU A 3 18.97 -1.86 5.39
N ARG A 4 19.72 -2.45 6.31
CA ARG A 4 20.74 -1.75 7.10
C ARG A 4 21.96 -1.32 6.29
N ASN A 5 22.20 -1.93 5.13
CA ASN A 5 23.28 -1.53 4.22
C ASN A 5 22.92 -0.31 3.35
N LEU A 6 21.65 0.11 3.33
CA LEU A 6 21.21 1.25 2.54
C LEU A 6 21.66 2.57 3.19
N VAL A 7 22.09 3.52 2.35
CA VAL A 7 22.41 4.88 2.78
C VAL A 7 21.12 5.71 2.76
N LEU A 8 20.37 5.66 3.86
CA LEU A 8 19.09 6.35 4.00
C LEU A 8 19.22 7.70 4.72
N LYS A 9 18.53 8.71 4.20
CA LYS A 9 18.34 10.01 4.85
C LYS A 9 17.24 9.89 5.91
N ASP A 10 17.27 10.73 6.94
CA ASP A 10 16.22 10.77 7.96
C ASP A 10 14.97 11.53 7.44
N GLU A 11 15.13 12.35 6.41
CA GLU A 11 14.06 13.03 5.66
C GLU A 11 14.41 13.02 4.16
N TYR A 12 13.41 12.84 3.30
CA TYR A 12 13.51 13.12 1.86
C TYR A 12 12.45 14.15 1.47
N ARG A 13 12.75 15.02 0.51
CA ARG A 13 11.81 16.00 -0.04
C ARG A 13 11.86 16.04 -1.56
N SER A 14 10.69 16.06 -2.19
CA SER A 14 10.57 15.95 -3.64
C SER A 14 11.11 17.15 -4.43
N ASP A 15 11.48 18.26 -3.77
CA ASP A 15 12.18 19.39 -4.40
C ASP A 15 13.66 19.12 -4.68
N ARG A 16 14.26 18.12 -4.05
CA ARG A 16 15.69 17.84 -4.12
C ARG A 16 16.06 16.35 -4.16
N ASP A 17 15.11 15.48 -3.82
CA ASP A 17 15.30 14.05 -3.72
C ASP A 17 14.29 13.31 -4.60
N ASP A 18 14.72 12.27 -5.30
CA ASP A 18 13.80 11.35 -5.98
C ASP A 18 13.25 10.32 -4.97
N LEU A 19 12.01 10.53 -4.51
CA LEU A 19 11.38 9.66 -3.50
C LEU A 19 11.28 8.19 -3.96
N ILE A 20 11.18 7.96 -5.26
CA ILE A 20 11.06 6.61 -5.82
C ILE A 20 12.44 5.97 -5.93
N LEU A 21 13.37 6.61 -6.64
CA LEU A 21 14.67 6.04 -6.96
C LEU A 21 15.65 6.06 -5.79
N GLU A 22 15.62 7.09 -4.94
CA GLU A 22 16.55 7.23 -3.82
C GLU A 22 16.07 6.57 -2.52
N PHE A 23 14.76 6.34 -2.37
CA PHE A 23 14.19 5.80 -1.14
C PHE A 23 13.38 4.53 -1.36
N LEU A 24 12.28 4.61 -2.12
CA LEU A 24 11.31 3.53 -2.20
C LEU A 24 11.87 2.29 -2.89
N ALA A 25 12.42 2.41 -4.09
CA ALA A 25 12.93 1.28 -4.88
C ALA A 25 14.09 0.54 -4.19
N PRO A 26 15.09 1.21 -3.56
CA PRO A 26 16.10 0.54 -2.75
C PRO A 26 15.51 -0.23 -1.57
N CYS A 27 14.51 0.33 -0.87
CA CYS A 27 13.87 -0.34 0.26
C CYS A 27 13.05 -1.57 -0.19
N LEU A 28 12.23 -1.43 -1.24
CA LEU A 28 11.45 -2.54 -1.82
C LEU A 28 12.39 -3.66 -2.30
N SER A 29 13.49 -3.32 -2.98
CA SER A 29 14.42 -4.32 -3.51
C SER A 29 15.12 -5.19 -2.45
N ASN A 30 15.20 -4.69 -1.22
CA ASN A 30 15.95 -5.31 -0.11
C ASN A 30 15.07 -5.74 1.08
N CYS A 31 13.74 -5.63 0.98
CA CYS A 31 12.83 -6.11 2.02
C CYS A 31 12.22 -7.49 1.66
N SER A 32 11.80 -8.22 2.68
CA SER A 32 10.98 -9.44 2.57
C SER A 32 9.51 -9.18 2.87
N GLN A 33 9.20 -8.06 3.53
CA GLN A 33 7.84 -7.63 3.80
C GLN A 33 7.70 -6.11 3.64
N PHE A 34 6.58 -5.69 3.06
CA PHE A 34 6.16 -4.30 2.98
C PHE A 34 4.74 -4.13 3.53
N ASP A 35 4.62 -3.34 4.59
CA ASP A 35 3.36 -2.99 5.22
C ASP A 35 3.04 -1.51 4.93
N ARG A 36 1.82 -1.21 4.49
CA ARG A 36 1.39 0.16 4.14
C ARG A 36 0.02 0.45 4.70
N SER A 37 -0.12 1.55 5.45
CA SER A 37 -1.41 2.13 5.81
C SER A 37 -1.54 3.49 5.11
N ILE A 38 -2.61 3.68 4.33
CA ILE A 38 -2.84 4.90 3.53
C ILE A 38 -4.33 5.24 3.43
N GLU A 39 -4.69 6.53 3.26
CA GLU A 39 -6.09 6.98 3.20
C GLU A 39 -6.92 6.25 2.15
N PHE A 40 -6.37 6.11 0.95
CA PHE A 40 -6.92 5.30 -0.14
C PHE A 40 -5.77 4.69 -0.91
N VAL A 41 -6.00 3.69 -1.74
CA VAL A 41 -5.04 3.24 -2.76
C VAL A 41 -5.63 3.42 -4.14
N THR A 42 -4.76 3.70 -5.09
CA THR A 42 -5.10 3.66 -6.53
C THR A 42 -4.48 2.43 -7.17
N ALA A 43 -5.08 1.92 -8.24
CA ALA A 43 -4.55 0.80 -9.00
C ALA A 43 -3.11 1.08 -9.46
N LYS A 44 -2.85 2.30 -9.94
CA LYS A 44 -1.53 2.79 -10.34
C LYS A 44 -0.51 2.77 -9.19
N SER A 45 -0.90 3.23 -7.99
CA SER A 45 -0.01 3.22 -6.83
C SER A 45 0.40 1.79 -6.44
N VAL A 46 -0.55 0.86 -6.52
CA VAL A 46 -0.28 -0.54 -6.21
C VAL A 46 0.61 -1.15 -7.29
N THR A 47 0.32 -0.97 -8.58
CA THR A 47 1.19 -1.51 -9.65
C THR A 47 2.61 -0.96 -9.59
N ALA A 48 2.78 0.33 -9.31
CA ALA A 48 4.11 0.92 -9.21
C ALA A 48 4.93 0.39 -8.01
N ILE A 49 4.27 0.11 -6.86
CA ILE A 49 4.91 -0.63 -5.76
C ILE A 49 5.38 -2.00 -6.26
N LEU A 50 4.53 -2.70 -7.02
CA LEU A 50 4.82 -4.04 -7.54
C LEU A 50 5.97 -4.03 -8.56
N ASP A 51 6.08 -3.00 -9.39
CA ASP A 51 7.18 -2.82 -10.34
C ASP A 51 8.51 -2.50 -9.64
N GLY A 52 8.47 -1.70 -8.57
CA GLY A 52 9.63 -1.37 -7.74
C GLY A 52 10.27 -2.60 -7.07
N PHE A 53 9.48 -3.65 -6.87
CA PHE A 53 9.99 -4.99 -6.61
C PHE A 53 10.29 -5.68 -7.95
N GLN A 54 11.41 -5.34 -8.59
CA GLN A 54 11.85 -6.03 -9.82
C GLN A 54 11.68 -7.55 -9.67
N ASN A 55 10.78 -8.12 -10.49
CA ASN A 55 10.33 -9.51 -10.47
C ASN A 55 9.84 -10.02 -9.09
N ILE A 56 8.71 -9.49 -8.60
CA ILE A 56 7.91 -10.13 -7.52
C ILE A 56 7.72 -11.62 -7.76
N VAL A 57 7.67 -12.08 -9.01
CA VAL A 57 7.48 -13.50 -9.33
C VAL A 57 8.55 -14.37 -8.67
N ASP A 58 9.80 -13.91 -8.63
CA ASP A 58 10.95 -14.70 -8.16
C ASP A 58 11.29 -14.48 -6.67
N LYS A 59 10.80 -13.40 -6.06
CA LYS A 59 10.99 -13.11 -4.63
C LYS A 59 9.75 -13.47 -3.80
N GLU A 60 9.97 -14.10 -2.66
CA GLU A 60 8.96 -14.31 -1.62
C GLU A 60 8.76 -13.03 -0.80
N VAL A 61 8.18 -12.00 -1.42
CA VAL A 61 7.81 -10.77 -0.72
C VAL A 61 6.35 -10.81 -0.29
N LYS A 62 6.10 -10.43 0.97
CA LYS A 62 4.75 -10.23 1.51
C LYS A 62 4.37 -8.76 1.52
N ILE A 63 3.27 -8.39 0.87
CA ILE A 63 2.76 -7.02 0.82
C ILE A 63 1.42 -6.96 1.55
N ARG A 64 1.32 -6.07 2.55
CA ARG A 64 0.11 -5.87 3.35
C ARG A 64 -0.31 -4.40 3.29
N ILE A 65 -1.51 -4.14 2.79
CA ILE A 65 -2.04 -2.79 2.68
C ILE A 65 -3.31 -2.66 3.51
N VAL A 66 -3.36 -1.64 4.38
CA VAL A 66 -4.60 -1.16 4.99
C VAL A 66 -4.96 0.18 4.35
N THR A 67 -6.12 0.23 3.71
CA THR A 67 -6.62 1.41 3.01
C THR A 67 -7.97 1.84 3.55
N GLY A 68 -8.32 3.12 3.47
CA GLY A 68 -9.69 3.56 3.72
C GLY A 68 -10.68 2.98 2.69
N HIS A 69 -11.97 3.09 3.00
CA HIS A 69 -13.05 2.53 2.20
C HIS A 69 -13.56 3.43 1.06
N ARG A 70 -12.91 4.57 0.83
CA ARG A 70 -13.34 5.61 -0.11
C ARG A 70 -12.42 5.65 -1.33
N PHE A 71 -12.94 5.37 -2.52
CA PHE A 71 -12.18 5.24 -3.76
C PHE A 71 -12.77 6.13 -4.87
N ASN A 72 -11.96 6.48 -5.88
CA ASN A 72 -12.50 7.03 -7.13
C ASN A 72 -13.27 5.93 -7.90
N SER A 73 -13.98 6.32 -8.96
CA SER A 73 -14.86 5.41 -9.71
C SER A 73 -14.08 4.38 -10.51
N GLU A 74 -12.92 4.77 -11.04
CA GLU A 74 -12.07 3.93 -11.87
C GLU A 74 -11.50 2.76 -11.04
N ASP A 75 -10.87 3.07 -9.91
CA ASP A 75 -10.27 2.10 -8.99
C ASP A 75 -11.33 1.20 -8.36
N LEU A 76 -12.48 1.75 -7.95
CA LEU A 76 -13.58 0.97 -7.41
C LEU A 76 -14.14 -0.02 -8.44
N GLY A 77 -14.33 0.43 -9.68
CA GLY A 77 -14.78 -0.40 -10.79
C GLY A 77 -13.79 -1.52 -11.10
N LEU A 78 -12.49 -1.18 -11.19
CA LEU A 78 -11.42 -2.12 -11.48
C LEU A 78 -11.29 -3.20 -10.40
N LEU A 79 -11.21 -2.81 -9.11
CA LEU A 79 -11.09 -3.76 -8.00
C LEU A 79 -12.31 -4.69 -7.90
N THR A 80 -13.52 -4.13 -8.08
CA THR A 80 -14.76 -4.92 -8.07
C THR A 80 -14.74 -5.95 -9.19
N LYS A 81 -14.30 -5.57 -10.40
CA LYS A 81 -14.19 -6.47 -11.55
C LYS A 81 -13.16 -7.57 -11.33
N ILE A 82 -11.94 -7.23 -10.89
CA ILE A 82 -10.87 -8.20 -10.61
C ILE A 82 -11.36 -9.26 -9.63
N LEU A 83 -12.01 -8.84 -8.53
CA LEU A 83 -12.44 -9.76 -7.49
C LEU A 83 -13.65 -10.62 -7.91
N ASP A 84 -14.55 -10.11 -8.75
CA ASP A 84 -15.62 -10.91 -9.37
C ASP A 84 -15.05 -11.96 -10.33
N ASP A 85 -14.06 -11.60 -11.15
CA ASP A 85 -13.41 -12.52 -12.09
C ASP A 85 -12.59 -13.60 -11.38
N ILE A 86 -11.91 -13.27 -10.28
CA ILE A 86 -11.23 -14.26 -9.41
C ILE A 86 -12.25 -15.26 -8.85
N LYS A 87 -13.38 -14.78 -8.32
CA LYS A 87 -14.45 -15.65 -7.78
C LYS A 87 -15.06 -16.57 -8.83
N LYS A 88 -15.21 -16.09 -10.06
CA LYS A 88 -15.78 -16.84 -11.19
C LYS A 88 -14.75 -17.68 -11.94
N ASN A 89 -13.49 -17.70 -11.48
CA ASN A 89 -12.36 -18.37 -12.12
C ASN A 89 -12.23 -18.04 -13.61
N ARG A 90 -12.50 -16.78 -13.99
CA ARG A 90 -12.42 -16.32 -15.38
C ARG A 90 -10.97 -16.03 -15.72
N GLN A 91 -10.47 -16.52 -16.86
CA GLN A 91 -9.16 -16.12 -17.40
C GLN A 91 -9.20 -14.65 -17.88
N SER A 92 -8.02 -14.04 -17.99
CA SER A 92 -7.83 -12.62 -18.33
C SER A 92 -8.51 -12.21 -19.64
N TYR A 93 -8.80 -10.91 -19.74
CA TYR A 93 -9.40 -10.29 -20.92
C TYR A 93 -8.42 -10.31 -22.11
N LYS A 94 -8.89 -10.16 -23.35
CA LYS A 94 -8.02 -9.89 -24.50
C LYS A 94 -8.11 -8.41 -24.91
N GLU A 95 -6.92 -7.80 -24.91
CA GLU A 95 -6.35 -6.73 -25.77
C GLU A 95 -6.89 -5.28 -25.80
N ASN A 96 -5.91 -4.36 -25.69
CA ASN A 96 -5.80 -2.96 -26.14
C ASN A 96 -6.26 -1.80 -25.24
N SER A 97 -5.87 -1.80 -23.96
CA SER A 97 -5.74 -0.55 -23.20
C SER A 97 -4.61 -0.64 -22.16
N ALA A 98 -4.04 0.51 -21.77
CA ALA A 98 -3.04 0.60 -20.68
C ALA A 98 -3.57 0.03 -19.34
N ASP A 99 -4.89 0.00 -19.16
CA ASP A 99 -5.55 -0.60 -17.99
C ASP A 99 -5.45 -2.13 -17.96
N PHE A 100 -5.12 -2.78 -19.09
CA PHE A 100 -4.98 -4.22 -19.18
C PHE A 100 -3.80 -4.74 -18.37
N GLU A 101 -2.63 -4.11 -18.49
CA GLU A 101 -1.44 -4.49 -17.72
C GLU A 101 -1.70 -4.33 -16.22
N THR A 102 -2.32 -3.22 -15.83
CA THR A 102 -2.68 -2.96 -14.43
C THR A 102 -3.67 -4.00 -13.89
N TYR A 103 -4.71 -4.33 -14.67
CA TYR A 103 -5.68 -5.37 -14.30
C TYR A 103 -5.02 -6.73 -14.08
N ASP A 104 -4.19 -7.18 -15.03
CA ASP A 104 -3.59 -8.52 -15.00
C ASP A 104 -2.54 -8.64 -13.88
N VAL A 105 -1.74 -7.60 -13.67
CA VAL A 105 -0.76 -7.53 -12.56
C VAL A 105 -1.48 -7.63 -11.22
N LEU A 106 -2.50 -6.81 -10.99
CA LEU A 106 -3.25 -6.82 -9.74
C LEU A 106 -3.97 -8.14 -9.52
N LYS A 107 -4.63 -8.69 -10.54
CA LYS A 107 -5.33 -9.97 -10.47
C LYS A 107 -4.39 -11.10 -10.10
N LYS A 108 -3.25 -11.21 -10.78
CA LYS A 108 -2.23 -12.25 -10.52
C LYS A 108 -1.72 -12.16 -9.09
N ILE A 109 -1.38 -10.97 -8.63
CA ILE A 109 -0.77 -10.79 -7.31
C ILE A 109 -1.76 -11.02 -6.17
N ILE A 110 -3.03 -10.65 -6.35
CA ILE A 110 -4.12 -11.01 -5.43
C ILE A 110 -4.30 -12.55 -5.40
N GLN A 111 -4.28 -13.22 -6.56
CA GLN A 111 -4.41 -14.68 -6.64
C GLN A 111 -3.24 -15.43 -6.01
N THR A 112 -2.01 -14.90 -6.10
CA THR A 112 -0.82 -15.51 -5.50
C THR A 112 -0.68 -15.23 -4.00
N GLU A 113 -1.64 -14.54 -3.37
CA GLU A 113 -1.64 -14.14 -1.95
C GLU A 113 -0.44 -13.28 -1.51
N LYS A 114 0.40 -12.83 -2.45
CA LYS A 114 1.55 -11.95 -2.18
C LYS A 114 1.11 -10.54 -1.76
N LEU A 115 -0.08 -10.11 -2.20
CA LEU A 115 -0.71 -8.86 -1.79
C LEU A 115 -2.00 -9.13 -1.02
N GLN A 116 -2.06 -8.59 0.19
CA GLN A 116 -3.24 -8.61 1.03
C GLN A 116 -3.72 -7.18 1.26
N ILE A 117 -4.98 -6.89 0.92
CA ILE A 117 -5.60 -5.58 1.12
C ILE A 117 -6.72 -5.71 2.15
N LYS A 118 -6.69 -4.82 3.15
CA LYS A 118 -7.76 -4.64 4.14
C LYS A 118 -8.30 -3.22 4.11
N ILE A 119 -9.57 -3.09 4.47
CA ILE A 119 -10.37 -1.87 4.40
C ILE A 119 -10.63 -1.36 5.81
N ALA A 120 -10.10 -0.18 6.12
CA ALA A 120 -10.31 0.53 7.37
C ALA A 120 -11.50 1.50 7.29
N ILE A 121 -12.39 1.41 8.28
CA ILE A 121 -13.57 2.26 8.42
C ILE A 121 -13.59 2.82 9.85
N PRO A 122 -13.36 4.13 10.03
CA PRO A 122 -13.49 4.76 11.33
C PRO A 122 -14.93 4.63 11.85
N ARG A 123 -15.10 4.43 13.16
CA ARG A 123 -16.43 4.43 13.80
C ARG A 123 -17.14 5.78 13.66
N SER A 124 -16.38 6.85 13.48
CA SER A 124 -16.86 8.20 13.21
C SER A 124 -17.18 8.48 11.74
N ASP A 125 -17.16 7.48 10.84
CA ASP A 125 -17.46 7.68 9.41
C ASP A 125 -18.83 8.34 9.18
N ASN A 126 -19.85 7.96 9.95
CA ASN A 126 -21.19 8.56 9.89
C ASN A 126 -21.23 10.04 10.29
N SER A 127 -20.22 10.52 11.04
CA SER A 127 -20.04 11.92 11.42
C SER A 127 -18.96 12.61 10.59
N GLY A 128 -18.63 12.08 9.41
CA GLY A 128 -17.66 12.67 8.49
C GLY A 128 -16.21 12.28 8.72
N GLY A 129 -15.92 11.42 9.70
CA GLY A 129 -14.58 10.88 9.91
C GLY A 129 -14.09 10.08 8.70
N PHE A 130 -12.78 10.05 8.49
CA PHE A 130 -12.15 9.24 7.45
C PHE A 130 -10.80 8.72 7.94
N PHE A 131 -10.34 7.63 7.33
CA PHE A 131 -9.07 7.01 7.67
C PHE A 131 -7.97 7.79 6.94
N ALA A 132 -7.03 8.40 7.67
CA ALA A 132 -6.00 9.28 7.09
C ALA A 132 -4.57 8.89 7.50
N GLU A 133 -4.39 7.67 8.00
CA GLU A 133 -3.05 7.21 8.36
C GLU A 133 -2.19 7.06 7.11
N ASN A 134 -0.94 7.50 7.18
CA ASN A 134 0.00 7.43 6.07
C ASN A 134 1.39 6.98 6.58
N VAL A 135 1.59 5.68 6.65
CA VAL A 135 2.78 5.01 7.19
C VAL A 135 3.15 3.85 6.28
N GLY A 136 4.42 3.70 5.95
CA GLY A 136 4.93 2.47 5.33
C GLY A 136 6.08 1.88 6.13
N ILE A 137 6.21 0.55 6.08
CA ILE A 137 7.17 -0.21 6.86
C ILE A 137 7.77 -1.30 5.98
N PHE A 138 9.09 -1.27 5.83
CA PHE A 138 9.87 -2.33 5.22
C PHE A 138 10.49 -3.19 6.31
N LYS A 139 10.47 -4.51 6.14
CA LYS A 139 11.18 -5.45 7.00
C LYS A 139 12.02 -6.38 6.13
N ASP A 140 13.26 -6.65 6.51
CA ASP A 140 14.10 -7.65 5.84
C ASP A 140 14.15 -8.98 6.64
N LEU A 141 14.84 -9.97 6.09
CA LEU A 141 15.00 -11.30 6.69
C LEU A 141 15.87 -11.30 7.96
N GLU A 142 16.65 -10.24 8.19
CA GLU A 142 17.49 -10.10 9.38
C GLU A 142 16.76 -9.36 10.52
N GLY A 143 15.49 -8.98 10.31
CA GLY A 143 14.70 -8.25 11.29
C GLY A 143 15.01 -6.75 11.36
N ASN A 144 15.78 -6.21 10.41
CA ASN A 144 15.92 -4.76 10.29
C ASN A 144 14.62 -4.17 9.73
N SER A 145 14.29 -2.95 10.15
CA SER A 145 13.08 -2.29 9.68
C SER A 145 13.32 -0.82 9.35
N VAL A 146 12.70 -0.37 8.27
CA VAL A 146 12.66 1.03 7.84
C VAL A 146 11.20 1.45 7.84
N VAL A 147 10.86 2.49 8.58
CA VAL A 147 9.52 3.06 8.66
C VAL A 147 9.56 4.43 8.03
N PHE A 148 8.55 4.78 7.24
CA PHE A 148 8.37 6.15 6.78
C PHE A 148 6.96 6.67 7.05
N ARG A 149 6.86 7.99 7.20
CA ARG A 149 5.60 8.72 7.22
C ARG A 149 5.56 9.71 6.08
N GLY A 150 4.38 9.84 5.47
CA GLY A 150 4.18 10.64 4.25
C GLY A 150 4.18 9.77 3.00
N MET A 151 4.40 10.42 1.85
CA MET A 151 4.23 9.89 0.48
C MET A 151 2.75 9.66 0.16
N SER A 152 2.21 10.36 -0.83
CA SER A 152 0.83 10.14 -1.27
C SER A 152 0.74 9.02 -2.31
N ASN A 153 -0.46 8.75 -2.82
CA ASN A 153 -0.61 7.89 -4.00
C ASN A 153 -0.09 8.57 -5.27
N GLU A 154 -0.02 9.91 -5.28
CA GLU A 154 0.39 10.69 -6.44
C GLU A 154 1.90 10.65 -6.67
N THR A 155 2.69 10.16 -5.71
CA THR A 155 4.12 9.92 -5.92
C THR A 155 4.36 8.90 -7.03
N PHE A 156 3.38 8.03 -7.30
CA PHE A 156 3.45 6.99 -8.33
C PHE A 156 2.84 7.41 -9.68
N SER A 157 2.07 8.49 -9.71
CA SER A 157 1.72 9.16 -10.95
C SER A 157 2.88 10.12 -11.30
N ASN A 158 3.06 10.48 -12.58
CA ASN A 158 4.09 11.46 -13.01
C ASN A 158 3.84 12.90 -12.47
N ASN A 159 3.22 13.01 -11.30
CA ASN A 159 2.70 14.21 -10.70
C ASN A 159 3.77 14.87 -9.83
N LYS A 160 3.95 16.18 -10.00
CA LYS A 160 5.01 16.96 -9.33
C LYS A 160 4.57 17.47 -7.96
N ASN A 161 3.85 16.64 -7.19
CA ASN A 161 3.44 17.05 -5.87
C ASN A 161 4.66 17.32 -5.00
N PHE A 162 4.61 18.43 -4.27
CA PHE A 162 5.63 18.76 -3.29
C PHE A 162 5.37 17.93 -2.02
N GLU A 163 6.27 17.01 -1.72
CA GLU A 163 6.13 16.03 -0.65
C GLU A 163 7.39 15.98 0.19
N SER A 164 7.21 15.68 1.47
CA SER A 164 8.28 15.28 2.37
C SER A 164 7.93 13.96 3.04
N ILE A 165 8.94 13.11 3.22
CA ILE A 165 8.82 11.89 4.01
C ILE A 165 9.81 11.90 5.14
N ASP A 166 9.35 11.51 6.33
CA ASP A 166 10.24 11.23 7.45
C ASP A 166 10.56 9.74 7.47
N VAL A 167 11.82 9.39 7.72
CA VAL A 167 12.31 8.01 7.74
C VAL A 167 12.92 7.67 9.09
N PHE A 168 12.52 6.53 9.65
CA PHE A 168 12.99 5.99 10.92
C PHE A 168 13.51 4.57 10.70
N THR A 169 14.62 4.22 11.33
CA THR A 169 15.23 2.89 11.17
C THR A 169 15.34 2.18 12.50
N SER A 170 15.18 0.85 12.51
CA SER A 170 15.22 0.07 13.75
C SER A 170 16.57 0.15 14.47
N TRP A 171 17.66 0.44 13.74
CA TRP A 171 19.01 0.56 14.28
C TRP A 171 19.37 1.97 14.78
N LYS A 172 18.64 3.03 14.39
CA LYS A 172 18.81 4.39 14.95
C LYS A 172 17.72 4.74 15.98
N GLU A 173 16.47 4.35 15.71
CA GLU A 173 15.27 4.81 16.43
C GLU A 173 14.35 3.65 16.83
N LYS A 174 14.92 2.61 17.43
CA LYS A 174 14.26 1.35 17.79
C LYS A 174 12.85 1.53 18.39
N SER A 175 12.72 2.33 19.45
CA SER A 175 11.42 2.53 20.14
C SER A 175 10.33 3.14 19.23
N ARG A 176 10.71 4.06 18.34
CA ARG A 176 9.77 4.71 17.43
C ARG A 176 9.35 3.75 16.32
N THR A 177 10.31 3.02 15.77
CA THR A 177 10.07 1.96 14.77
C THR A 177 9.17 0.86 15.33
N GLU A 178 9.47 0.33 16.52
CA GLU A 178 8.66 -0.71 17.17
C GLU A 178 7.23 -0.24 17.46
N THR A 179 7.06 1.01 17.90
CA THR A 179 5.72 1.58 18.11
C THR A 179 4.92 1.62 16.81
N LYS A 180 5.53 2.01 15.69
CA LYS A 180 4.85 2.06 14.38
C LYS A 180 4.51 0.67 13.86
N ILE A 181 5.40 -0.30 14.05
CA ILE A 181 5.13 -1.71 13.73
C ILE A 181 3.95 -2.22 14.55
N ARG A 182 3.95 -2.01 15.88
CA ARG A 182 2.86 -2.44 16.76
C ARG A 182 1.53 -1.83 16.34
N ASN A 183 1.47 -0.52 16.10
CA ASN A 183 0.25 0.14 15.65
C ASN A 183 -0.28 -0.43 14.33
N PHE A 184 0.61 -0.75 13.38
CA PHE A 184 0.20 -1.39 12.14
C PHE A 184 -0.36 -2.81 12.39
N GLU A 185 0.27 -3.62 13.24
CA GLU A 185 -0.26 -4.95 13.57
C GLU A 185 -1.61 -4.87 14.28
N GLU A 186 -1.81 -3.92 15.19
CA GLU A 186 -3.09 -3.68 15.86
C GLU A 186 -4.18 -3.30 14.84
N LEU A 187 -3.84 -2.44 13.88
CA LEU A 187 -4.75 -2.07 12.79
C LEU A 187 -5.04 -3.28 11.90
N TRP A 188 -4.01 -4.00 11.48
CA TRP A 188 -4.10 -5.18 10.62
C TRP A 188 -4.99 -6.28 11.22
N ASN A 189 -4.94 -6.45 12.54
CA ASN A 189 -5.69 -7.46 13.27
C ASN A 189 -7.04 -6.96 13.83
N ASP A 190 -7.52 -5.78 13.42
CA ASP A 190 -8.80 -5.18 13.86
C ASP A 190 -8.88 -4.98 15.39
N THR A 191 -7.76 -4.65 16.04
CA THR A 191 -7.70 -4.37 17.48
C THR A 191 -7.50 -2.88 17.81
N THR A 192 -7.28 -2.03 16.79
CA THR A 192 -7.21 -0.58 16.97
C THR A 192 -8.56 0.01 17.38
N SER A 193 -8.56 0.77 18.47
CA SER A 193 -9.77 1.46 18.93
C SER A 193 -10.28 2.45 17.87
N ASN A 194 -11.61 2.60 17.77
CA ASN A 194 -12.29 3.55 16.88
C ASN A 194 -12.14 3.32 15.37
N VAL A 195 -11.51 2.24 14.93
CA VAL A 195 -11.48 1.82 13.52
C VAL A 195 -11.95 0.36 13.45
N ARG A 196 -12.66 -0.01 12.37
CA ARG A 196 -12.90 -1.40 12.02
C ARG A 196 -12.17 -1.74 10.73
N VAL A 197 -11.50 -2.88 10.70
CA VAL A 197 -10.72 -3.34 9.56
C VAL A 197 -11.29 -4.66 9.01
N TYR A 198 -11.55 -4.68 7.71
CA TYR A 198 -12.16 -5.83 7.02
C TYR A 198 -11.28 -6.31 5.88
N ASP A 199 -11.19 -7.61 5.65
CA ASP A 199 -10.61 -8.11 4.39
C ASP A 199 -11.38 -7.56 3.18
N ILE A 200 -10.67 -7.26 2.09
CA ILE A 200 -11.27 -6.66 0.88
C ILE A 200 -12.48 -7.46 0.35
N GLN A 201 -12.41 -8.79 0.41
CA GLN A 201 -13.50 -9.66 -0.02
C GLN A 201 -14.75 -9.49 0.86
N THR A 202 -14.57 -9.37 2.17
CA THR A 202 -15.64 -9.13 3.15
C THR A 202 -16.23 -7.74 2.97
N ALA A 203 -15.39 -6.72 2.78
CA ALA A 203 -15.83 -5.35 2.53
C ALA A 203 -16.71 -5.23 1.28
N LEU A 204 -16.33 -5.90 0.18
CA LEU A 204 -17.14 -5.93 -1.04
C LEU A 204 -18.45 -6.68 -0.86
N LYS A 205 -18.41 -7.86 -0.23
CA LYS A 205 -19.62 -8.67 0.04
C LYS A 205 -20.65 -7.86 0.83
N ASN A 206 -20.19 -7.07 1.80
CA ASN A 206 -21.02 -6.25 2.66
C ASN A 206 -21.27 -4.82 2.12
N LYS A 207 -20.85 -4.53 0.87
CA LYS A 207 -21.00 -3.22 0.21
C LYS A 207 -20.44 -2.05 1.04
N LEU A 208 -19.28 -2.26 1.65
CA LEU A 208 -18.64 -1.26 2.53
C LEU A 208 -17.78 -0.24 1.78
N LEU A 209 -17.44 -0.51 0.51
CA LEU A 209 -16.68 0.44 -0.32
C LEU A 209 -17.60 1.55 -0.82
N ARG A 210 -17.11 2.79 -0.77
CA ARG A 210 -17.86 3.98 -1.20
C ARG A 210 -17.07 4.76 -2.24
N TYR A 211 -17.81 5.37 -3.17
CA TYR A 211 -17.27 6.35 -4.08
C TYR A 211 -16.95 7.65 -3.34
N ASN A 212 -15.84 8.28 -3.70
CA ASN A 212 -15.42 9.58 -3.17
C ASN A 212 -15.35 10.63 -4.28
N PHE A 213 -16.26 11.60 -4.24
CA PHE A 213 -16.30 12.72 -5.19
C PHE A 213 -15.07 13.65 -5.10
N ARG A 214 -14.25 13.53 -4.04
CA ARG A 214 -13.06 14.38 -3.83
C ARG A 214 -11.77 13.77 -4.37
N ILE A 215 -11.81 12.53 -4.85
CA ILE A 215 -10.67 11.85 -5.47
C ILE A 215 -11.02 11.74 -6.96
N THR A 216 -10.55 12.71 -7.74
CA THR A 216 -10.69 12.78 -9.21
C THR A 216 -9.34 12.57 -9.85
#